data_AF-A0A9E0YG50-F1
#
_entry.id   AF-A0A9E0YG50-F1
#
_cell.length_a   1.000
_cell.length_b   1.000
_cell.length_c   1.000
_cell.angle_alpha   90.00
_cell.angle_beta   90.00
_cell.angle_gamma   90.00
#
_symmetry.space_group_name_H-M   'P 1'
#
loop_
_entity.id
_entity.type
_entity.pdbx_description
1 polymer ?
#
loop_
_entity_poly.entity_id
_entity_poly.type
_entity_poly.pdbx_seq_one_letter_code
_entity_poly.pdbx_strand_id
1 'polypeptide(L)'
;RAYGIAAPEEPAAASGFTDSPPGGSDPGALIPAIVAVPEEITPDHEALKRQLGSRLGAVPAAVITVNGDMDADAEKLAQALQSRQPGQSRRLVIIQESWQPPIRENLTWIRHMKQAAGPETGAIVGLIGKPEKAGSFAAPVPETERIIWQQAVNSLGDPYTRVEVLGEKSRENR
;
A
#
# COMPACT_ATOMS: atom_id res chain seq x y z
N ARG A 1 -31.12 -38.53 34.72
CA ARG A 1 -31.42 -37.29 33.95
C ARG A 1 -30.09 -36.57 33.77
N ALA A 2 -29.37 -36.87 32.69
CA ALA A 2 -28.03 -36.34 32.43
C ALA A 2 -28.13 -35.19 31.42
N TYR A 3 -27.63 -34.02 31.77
CA TYR A 3 -27.48 -32.90 30.85
C TYR A 3 -26.14 -33.07 30.14
N GLY A 4 -26.17 -33.47 28.87
CA GLY A 4 -25.02 -33.39 27.97
C GLY A 4 -24.91 -31.96 27.45
N ILE A 5 -23.83 -31.27 27.81
CA ILE A 5 -23.50 -29.95 27.27
C ILE A 5 -22.69 -30.21 25.99
N ALA A 6 -23.31 -29.93 24.84
CA ALA A 6 -22.63 -29.91 23.56
C ALA A 6 -21.67 -28.70 23.53
N ALA A 7 -20.39 -28.96 23.26
CA ALA A 7 -19.41 -27.93 22.97
C ALA A 7 -19.73 -27.27 21.62
N PRO A 8 -19.57 -25.95 21.45
CA PRO A 8 -19.65 -25.33 20.14
C PRO A 8 -18.39 -25.67 19.33
N GLU A 9 -18.61 -26.17 18.12
CA GLU A 9 -17.57 -26.42 17.11
C GLU A 9 -16.89 -25.09 16.72
N GLU A 10 -15.56 -25.03 16.88
CA GLU A 10 -14.71 -24.00 16.29
C GLU A 10 -14.82 -24.03 14.75
N PRO A 11 -15.09 -22.90 14.07
CA PRO A 11 -14.95 -22.88 12.63
C PRO A 11 -13.46 -22.93 12.26
N ALA A 12 -13.18 -23.86 11.34
CA ALA A 12 -11.88 -24.18 10.80
C ALA A 12 -11.05 -22.94 10.43
N ALA A 13 -9.78 -23.00 10.83
CA ALA A 13 -8.71 -22.12 10.39
C ALA A 13 -8.76 -21.96 8.86
N ALA A 14 -8.94 -20.72 8.41
CA ALA A 14 -8.78 -20.32 7.03
C ALA A 14 -7.39 -20.74 6.56
N SER A 15 -7.39 -21.72 5.66
CA SER A 15 -6.21 -22.28 5.03
C SER A 15 -5.44 -21.21 4.26
N GLY A 16 -4.12 -21.33 4.30
CA GLY A 16 -3.17 -20.35 3.81
C GLY A 16 -3.43 -19.86 2.38
N PHE A 17 -3.24 -18.56 2.20
CA PHE A 17 -3.06 -17.96 0.89
C PHE A 17 -1.79 -18.53 0.24
N THR A 18 -1.95 -19.47 -0.68
CA THR A 18 -0.99 -19.62 -1.77
C THR A 18 -1.31 -18.55 -2.81
N ASP A 19 -0.45 -17.53 -2.88
CA ASP A 19 -0.35 -16.61 -4.00
C ASP A 19 -0.11 -17.42 -5.27
N SER A 20 -1.12 -17.52 -6.13
CA SER A 20 -0.94 -18.03 -7.49
C SER A 20 -1.77 -17.14 -8.41
N PRO A 21 -1.13 -16.25 -9.19
CA PRO A 21 -1.84 -15.34 -10.07
C PRO A 21 -2.37 -16.10 -11.31
N PRO A 22 -3.55 -15.71 -11.84
CA PRO A 22 -3.97 -16.16 -13.17
C PRO A 22 -3.20 -15.35 -14.22
N GLY A 23 -2.36 -16.03 -15.01
CA GLY A 23 -1.70 -15.46 -16.18
C GLY A 23 -0.18 -15.42 -16.05
N GLY A 24 0.50 -16.21 -16.88
CA GLY A 24 1.95 -16.38 -16.90
C GLY A 24 2.70 -15.04 -16.87
N SER A 25 3.25 -14.73 -15.70
CA SER A 25 4.23 -13.68 -15.52
C SER A 25 5.57 -14.39 -15.30
N ASP A 26 6.61 -14.00 -16.04
CA ASP A 26 7.96 -14.49 -15.80
C ASP A 26 8.30 -14.35 -14.31
N PRO A 27 8.84 -15.38 -13.64
CA PRO A 27 9.09 -15.40 -12.19
C PRO A 27 10.15 -14.39 -11.68
N GLY A 28 10.47 -13.37 -12.47
CA GLY A 28 11.29 -12.21 -12.10
C GLY A 28 10.81 -10.87 -12.65
N ALA A 29 9.64 -10.81 -13.31
CA ALA A 29 9.10 -9.56 -13.84
C ALA A 29 8.47 -8.71 -12.71
N LEU A 30 8.96 -7.48 -12.53
CA LEU A 30 8.41 -6.54 -11.56
C LEU A 30 6.97 -6.14 -11.93
N ILE A 31 6.10 -6.07 -10.95
CA ILE A 31 4.69 -5.69 -11.12
C ILE A 31 4.60 -4.16 -11.35
N PRO A 32 3.98 -3.69 -12.43
CA PRO A 32 3.73 -2.25 -12.63
C PRO A 32 2.84 -1.68 -11.52
N ALA A 33 3.26 -0.54 -10.95
CA ALA A 33 2.52 0.15 -9.90
C ALA A 33 2.22 1.61 -10.26
N ILE A 34 1.03 2.08 -9.92
CA ILE A 34 0.72 3.52 -9.90
C ILE A 34 1.00 4.00 -8.48
N VAL A 35 1.82 5.04 -8.35
CA VAL A 35 2.25 5.59 -7.06
C VAL A 35 1.58 6.95 -6.87
N ALA A 36 0.72 7.06 -5.87
CA ALA A 36 0.15 8.32 -5.41
C ALA A 36 1.06 8.93 -4.33
N VAL A 37 1.59 10.13 -4.60
CA VAL A 37 2.52 10.84 -3.71
C VAL A 37 1.89 12.17 -3.30
N PRO A 38 1.75 12.46 -2.00
CA PRO A 38 1.28 13.76 -1.53
C PRO A 38 2.11 14.92 -2.10
N GLU A 39 1.48 16.04 -2.44
CA GLU A 39 2.15 17.21 -3.06
C GLU A 39 3.30 17.79 -2.24
N GLU A 40 3.21 17.66 -0.92
CA GLU A 40 4.24 18.09 0.02
C GLU A 40 5.51 17.22 -0.05
N ILE A 41 5.42 16.03 -0.64
CA ILE A 41 6.53 15.11 -0.81
C ILE A 41 7.05 15.22 -2.24
N THR A 42 8.27 15.73 -2.38
CA THR A 42 9.02 15.61 -3.63
C THR A 42 9.65 14.20 -3.69
N PRO A 43 9.20 13.31 -4.59
CA PRO A 43 9.75 11.96 -4.65
C PRO A 43 11.17 11.98 -5.24
N ASP A 44 12.09 11.28 -4.59
CA ASP A 44 13.32 10.81 -5.25
C ASP A 44 12.94 9.58 -6.08
N HIS A 45 12.86 9.74 -7.40
CA HIS A 45 12.41 8.67 -8.31
C HIS A 45 13.29 7.42 -8.25
N GLU A 46 14.60 7.56 -8.08
CA GLU A 46 15.52 6.42 -8.02
C GLU A 46 15.40 5.70 -6.69
N ALA A 47 15.26 6.44 -5.59
CA ALA A 47 14.97 5.85 -4.28
C ALA A 47 13.61 5.16 -4.25
N LEU A 48 12.56 5.80 -4.79
CA LEU A 48 11.22 5.21 -4.90
C LEU A 48 11.25 3.90 -5.70
N LYS A 49 11.86 3.91 -6.89
CA LYS A 49 11.99 2.71 -7.73
C LYS A 49 12.73 1.58 -6.99
N ARG A 50 13.83 1.91 -6.29
CA ARG A 50 14.59 0.93 -5.50
C ARG A 50 13.76 0.34 -4.36
N GLN A 51 13.04 1.17 -3.60
CA GLN A 51 12.21 0.68 -2.49
C GLN A 51 11.03 -0.17 -2.99
N LEU A 52 10.36 0.26 -4.06
CA LEU A 52 9.27 -0.52 -4.68
C LEU A 52 9.76 -1.88 -5.19
N GLY A 53 10.91 -1.90 -5.88
CA GLY A 53 11.47 -3.14 -6.43
C GLY A 53 11.88 -4.11 -5.33
N SER A 54 12.65 -3.63 -4.35
CA SER A 54 13.21 -4.47 -3.29
C SER A 54 12.16 -4.96 -2.27
N ARG A 55 11.14 -4.15 -1.95
CA ARG A 55 10.16 -4.50 -0.91
C ARG A 55 8.88 -5.09 -1.46
N LEU A 56 8.45 -4.63 -2.64
CA LEU A 56 7.14 -4.99 -3.17
C LEU A 56 7.23 -5.84 -4.44
N GLY A 57 8.42 -6.03 -5.01
CA GLY A 57 8.57 -6.65 -6.33
C GLY A 57 7.86 -5.82 -7.41
N ALA A 58 7.85 -4.50 -7.26
CA ALA A 58 7.09 -3.59 -8.12
C ALA A 58 7.98 -2.51 -8.76
N VAL A 59 7.51 -1.93 -9.86
CA VAL A 59 8.17 -0.83 -10.57
C VAL A 59 7.17 0.31 -10.80
N PRO A 60 7.54 1.58 -10.58
CA PRO A 60 6.64 2.69 -10.83
C PRO A 60 6.35 2.79 -12.33
N ALA A 61 5.09 2.57 -12.70
CA ALA A 61 4.57 2.75 -14.04
C ALA A 61 4.01 4.17 -14.22
N ALA A 62 3.47 4.76 -13.15
CA ALA A 62 3.10 6.17 -13.12
C ALA A 62 3.29 6.68 -11.70
N VAL A 63 3.64 7.95 -11.57
CA VAL A 63 3.64 8.69 -10.31
C VAL A 63 2.66 9.84 -10.47
N ILE A 64 1.65 9.89 -9.61
CA ILE A 64 0.65 10.95 -9.59
C ILE A 64 0.80 11.75 -8.30
N THR A 65 0.72 13.07 -8.42
CA THR A 65 0.72 13.97 -7.27
C THR A 65 -0.71 14.17 -6.77
N VAL A 66 -0.91 13.99 -5.47
CA VAL A 66 -2.22 14.03 -4.81
C VAL A 66 -2.23 15.05 -3.68
N ASN A 67 -3.40 15.65 -3.41
CA ASN A 67 -3.54 16.68 -2.40
C ASN A 67 -4.69 16.41 -1.41
N GLY A 68 -5.35 15.24 -1.52
CA GLY A 68 -6.43 14.85 -0.63
C GLY A 68 -7.83 15.20 -1.17
N ASP A 69 -7.92 15.87 -2.32
CA ASP A 69 -9.18 16.07 -3.03
C ASP A 69 -9.64 14.73 -3.62
N MET A 70 -10.76 14.21 -3.11
CA MET A 70 -11.25 12.87 -3.44
C MET A 70 -11.51 12.72 -4.94
N ASP A 71 -12.23 13.66 -5.54
CA ASP A 71 -12.68 13.56 -6.93
C ASP A 71 -11.53 13.82 -7.89
N ALA A 72 -10.74 14.88 -7.64
CA ALA A 72 -9.62 15.23 -8.50
C ALA A 72 -8.51 14.17 -8.47
N ASP A 73 -8.20 13.60 -7.30
CA ASP A 73 -7.18 12.55 -7.20
C ASP A 73 -7.65 11.22 -7.79
N ALA A 74 -8.94 10.88 -7.65
CA ALA A 74 -9.54 9.73 -8.32
C ALA A 74 -9.51 9.88 -9.85
N GLU A 75 -9.74 11.09 -10.37
CA GLU A 75 -9.65 11.36 -11.80
C GLU A 75 -8.20 11.18 -12.32
N LYS A 76 -7.21 11.74 -11.62
CA LYS A 76 -5.79 11.53 -11.96
C LYS A 76 -5.42 10.04 -11.97
N LEU A 77 -5.90 9.28 -10.98
CA LEU A 77 -5.71 7.84 -10.92
C LEU A 77 -6.37 7.13 -12.12
N ALA A 78 -7.61 7.48 -12.45
CA ALA A 78 -8.31 6.92 -13.60
C ALA A 78 -7.56 7.18 -14.92
N GLN A 79 -7.06 8.40 -15.13
CA GLN A 79 -6.25 8.75 -16.29
C GLN A 79 -4.95 7.93 -16.36
N ALA A 80 -4.26 7.77 -15.23
CA ALA A 80 -3.07 6.93 -15.14
C ALA A 80 -3.35 5.45 -15.43
N LEU A 81 -4.53 4.95 -15.05
CA LEU A 81 -4.98 3.58 -15.34
C LEU A 81 -5.36 3.35 -16.81
N GLN A 82 -5.98 4.35 -17.46
CA GLN A 82 -6.42 4.29 -18.87
C GLN A 82 -5.25 4.33 -19.85
N SER A 83 -4.15 4.97 -19.48
CA SER A 83 -2.97 5.16 -20.33
C SER A 83 -2.21 3.86 -20.66
N ARG A 84 -2.70 2.68 -20.25
CA ARG A 84 -1.93 1.43 -20.25
C ARG A 84 -2.71 0.21 -20.72
N GLN A 85 -1.95 -0.77 -21.22
CA GLN A 85 -2.46 -1.97 -21.86
C GLN A 85 -3.45 -2.75 -20.97
N PRO A 86 -4.61 -3.17 -21.50
CA PRO A 86 -5.54 -4.05 -20.80
C PRO A 86 -4.86 -5.37 -20.36
N GLY A 87 -5.22 -5.89 -19.19
CA GLY A 87 -4.79 -7.23 -18.73
C GLY A 87 -3.49 -7.28 -17.92
N GLN A 88 -2.75 -6.18 -17.75
CA GLN A 88 -1.62 -6.14 -16.82
C GLN A 88 -2.12 -6.00 -15.37
N SER A 89 -1.76 -6.94 -14.49
CA SER A 89 -1.96 -6.81 -13.04
C SER A 89 -1.25 -5.57 -12.52
N ARG A 90 -1.96 -4.77 -11.73
CA ARG A 90 -1.46 -3.48 -11.22
C ARG A 90 -1.60 -3.41 -9.73
N ARG A 91 -0.69 -2.65 -9.12
CA ARG A 91 -0.80 -2.24 -7.72
C ARG A 91 -0.99 -0.73 -7.63
N LEU A 92 -1.84 -0.31 -6.71
CA LEU A 92 -1.89 1.07 -6.25
C LEU A 92 -0.97 1.17 -5.04
N VAL A 93 -0.01 2.09 -5.07
CA VAL A 93 0.83 2.41 -3.91
C VAL A 93 0.53 3.84 -3.48
N ILE A 94 0.07 4.04 -2.26
CA ILE A 94 -0.28 5.34 -1.69
C ILE A 94 0.78 5.68 -0.65
N ILE A 95 1.60 6.70 -0.93
CA ILE A 95 2.64 7.13 0.01
C ILE A 95 1.99 7.92 1.16
N GLN A 96 2.39 7.62 2.39
CA GLN A 96 1.96 8.32 3.60
C GLN A 96 3.15 8.56 4.53
N GLU A 97 3.12 9.72 5.21
CA GLU A 97 4.05 10.08 6.26
C GLU A 97 3.70 9.34 7.55
N SER A 98 4.57 8.45 8.03
CA SER A 98 4.26 7.59 9.17
C SER A 98 4.10 8.34 10.50
N TRP A 99 4.77 9.51 10.62
CA TRP A 99 4.75 10.35 11.82
C TRP A 99 3.49 11.21 11.93
N GLN A 100 2.66 11.27 10.89
CA GLN A 100 1.34 11.84 10.98
C GLN A 100 0.33 10.76 11.38
N PRO A 101 -0.59 11.04 12.31
CA PRO A 101 -1.61 10.08 12.68
C PRO A 101 -2.54 9.78 11.50
N PRO A 102 -2.97 8.52 11.29
CA PRO A 102 -3.96 8.17 10.29
C PRO A 102 -5.35 8.68 10.69
N ILE A 103 -5.62 9.96 10.43
CA ILE A 103 -6.90 10.58 10.75
C ILE A 103 -8.02 10.06 9.83
N ARG A 104 -9.28 10.24 10.25
CA ARG A 104 -10.45 9.71 9.54
C ARG A 104 -10.53 10.21 8.10
N GLU A 105 -10.14 11.46 7.84
CA GLU A 105 -10.13 12.05 6.50
C GLU A 105 -9.16 11.29 5.57
N ASN A 106 -7.89 11.11 5.99
CA ASN A 106 -6.91 10.33 5.24
C ASN A 106 -7.39 8.90 4.95
N LEU A 107 -7.98 8.23 5.95
CA LEU A 107 -8.51 6.88 5.77
C LEU A 107 -9.69 6.82 4.79
N THR A 108 -10.56 7.84 4.82
CA THR A 108 -11.68 7.96 3.88
C THR A 108 -11.16 8.19 2.46
N TRP A 109 -10.15 9.05 2.31
CA TRP A 109 -9.50 9.30 1.03
C TRP A 109 -8.76 8.06 0.50
N ILE A 110 -8.04 7.30 1.34
CA ILE A 110 -7.42 6.01 0.96
C ILE A 110 -8.46 5.03 0.44
N ARG A 111 -9.60 4.90 1.14
CA ARG A 111 -10.72 4.05 0.70
C ARG A 111 -11.28 4.51 -0.64
N HIS A 112 -11.42 5.82 -0.85
CA HIS A 112 -11.91 6.39 -2.10
C HIS A 112 -10.97 6.09 -3.27
N MET A 113 -9.65 6.29 -3.09
CA MET A 113 -8.63 5.94 -4.08
C MET A 113 -8.64 4.45 -4.42
N LYS A 114 -8.78 3.58 -3.42
CA LYS A 114 -8.92 2.13 -3.62
C LYS A 114 -10.17 1.77 -4.42
N GLN A 115 -11.30 2.43 -4.16
CA GLN A 115 -12.54 2.23 -4.92
C GLN A 115 -12.39 2.67 -6.38
N ALA A 116 -11.77 3.83 -6.62
CA ALA A 116 -11.47 4.33 -7.96
C ALA A 116 -10.50 3.41 -8.72
N ALA A 117 -9.56 2.76 -8.02
CA ALA A 117 -8.67 1.76 -8.61
C ALA A 117 -9.37 0.46 -9.02
N GLY A 118 -10.57 0.21 -8.51
CA GLY A 118 -11.34 -1.02 -8.72
C GLY A 118 -11.21 -2.04 -7.58
N PRO A 119 -12.22 -2.91 -7.41
CA PRO A 119 -12.37 -3.77 -6.23
C PRO A 119 -11.22 -4.79 -6.07
N GLU A 120 -10.68 -5.32 -7.16
CA GLU A 120 -9.64 -6.36 -7.13
C GLU A 120 -8.21 -5.79 -7.19
N THR A 121 -8.06 -4.48 -7.39
CA THR A 121 -6.74 -3.85 -7.43
C THR A 121 -6.11 -3.87 -6.05
N GLY A 122 -4.98 -4.56 -5.90
CA GLY A 122 -4.22 -4.54 -4.64
C GLY A 122 -3.71 -3.13 -4.34
N ALA A 123 -4.07 -2.60 -3.17
CA ALA A 123 -3.57 -1.32 -2.68
C ALA A 123 -2.58 -1.51 -1.52
N ILE A 124 -1.55 -0.68 -1.54
CA ILE A 124 -0.48 -0.68 -0.54
C ILE A 124 -0.35 0.74 -0.01
N VAL A 125 -0.58 0.91 1.28
CA VAL A 125 -0.23 2.15 1.99
C VAL A 125 1.26 2.07 2.33
N GLY A 126 2.07 2.77 1.55
CA GLY A 126 3.52 2.80 1.65
C GLY A 126 4.00 3.87 2.62
N LEU A 127 4.47 3.46 3.80
CA LEU A 127 4.90 4.37 4.85
C LEU A 127 6.35 4.82 4.65
N ILE A 128 6.57 6.12 4.74
CA ILE A 128 7.90 6.72 4.85
C ILE A 128 8.05 7.42 6.19
N GLY A 129 9.24 7.33 6.78
CA GLY A 129 9.57 7.94 8.06
C GLY A 129 9.94 9.42 7.91
N LYS A 130 10.02 10.11 9.05
CA LYS A 130 10.34 11.53 9.10
C LYS A 130 11.79 11.76 8.68
N PRO A 131 12.05 12.59 7.66
CA PRO A 131 13.42 12.87 7.24
C PRO A 131 14.18 13.62 8.34
N GLU A 132 15.31 13.07 8.78
CA GLU A 132 16.23 13.76 9.71
C GLU A 132 17.04 14.87 9.01
N LYS A 133 17.22 14.75 7.70
CA LYS A 133 17.93 15.71 6.84
C LYS A 133 17.06 16.07 5.65
N ALA A 134 17.10 17.34 5.25
CA ALA A 134 16.46 17.80 4.02
C ALA A 134 16.94 16.97 2.81
N GLY A 135 15.99 16.48 1.99
CA GLY A 135 16.27 15.68 0.80
C GLY A 135 16.30 14.15 1.01
N SER A 136 16.17 13.64 2.24
CA SER A 136 16.11 12.19 2.47
C SER A 136 14.72 11.63 2.15
N PHE A 137 14.54 11.06 0.97
CA PHE A 137 13.35 10.28 0.66
C PHE A 137 13.40 8.93 1.42
N ALA A 138 12.28 8.53 2.02
CA ALA A 138 12.12 7.25 2.71
C ALA A 138 13.04 7.04 3.94
N ALA A 139 12.98 7.96 4.90
CA ALA A 139 13.61 7.74 6.21
C ALA A 139 12.97 6.55 6.97
N PRO A 140 13.65 5.94 7.96
CA PRO A 140 13.14 4.75 8.63
C PRO A 140 11.84 5.02 9.37
N VAL A 141 10.90 4.07 9.28
CA VAL A 141 9.61 4.14 10.01
C VAL A 141 9.74 3.42 11.35
N PRO A 142 9.45 4.09 12.48
CA PRO A 142 9.32 3.44 13.78
C PRO A 142 8.25 2.36 13.79
N GLU A 143 8.51 1.26 14.52
CA GLU A 143 7.57 0.12 14.60
C GLU A 143 6.21 0.53 15.18
N THR A 144 6.19 1.46 16.14
CA THR A 144 4.97 1.99 16.75
C THR A 144 4.09 2.70 15.73
N GLU A 145 4.68 3.55 14.87
CA GLU A 145 3.96 4.25 13.80
C GLU A 145 3.41 3.26 12.77
N ARG A 146 4.21 2.25 12.38
CA ARG A 146 3.77 1.17 11.50
C ARG A 146 2.54 0.44 12.05
N ILE A 147 2.55 0.08 13.33
CA ILE A 147 1.45 -0.65 13.98
C ILE A 147 0.18 0.22 14.00
N ILE A 148 0.29 1.50 14.34
CA ILE A 148 -0.85 2.44 14.35
C ILE A 148 -1.49 2.52 12.96
N TRP A 149 -0.69 2.72 11.92
CA TRP A 149 -1.16 2.74 10.54
C TRP A 149 -1.76 1.41 10.10
N GLN A 150 -1.15 0.28 10.46
CA GLN A 150 -1.68 -1.05 10.13
C GLN A 150 -3.04 -1.29 10.77
N GLN A 151 -3.23 -0.93 12.05
CA GLN A 151 -4.52 -1.05 12.73
C GLN A 151 -5.58 -0.15 12.08
N ALA A 152 -5.22 1.09 11.75
CA ALA A 152 -6.12 2.04 11.11
C ALA A 152 -6.55 1.58 9.71
N VAL A 153 -5.62 1.11 8.88
CA VAL A 153 -5.92 0.59 7.54
C VAL A 153 -6.73 -0.71 7.62
N ASN A 154 -6.41 -1.62 8.55
CA ASN A 154 -7.19 -2.85 8.74
C ASN A 154 -8.64 -2.55 9.13
N SER A 155 -8.89 -1.46 9.87
CA SER A 155 -10.24 -1.05 10.27
C SER A 155 -11.13 -0.65 9.08
N LEU A 156 -10.56 -0.41 7.90
CA LEU A 156 -11.32 -0.19 6.66
C LEU A 156 -12.02 -1.45 6.16
N GLY A 157 -11.59 -2.64 6.59
CA GLY A 157 -12.21 -3.92 6.22
C GLY A 157 -11.97 -4.35 4.77
N ASP A 158 -11.00 -3.75 4.08
CA ASP A 158 -10.65 -4.09 2.69
C ASP A 158 -9.53 -5.15 2.67
N PRO A 159 -9.78 -6.39 2.20
CA PRO A 159 -8.79 -7.46 2.21
C PRO A 159 -7.67 -7.27 1.17
N TYR A 160 -7.85 -6.35 0.22
CA TYR A 160 -6.87 -6.04 -0.82
C TYR A 160 -6.03 -4.81 -0.48
N THR A 161 -6.18 -4.26 0.73
CA THR A 161 -5.40 -3.12 1.22
C THR A 161 -4.51 -3.54 2.38
N ARG A 162 -3.22 -3.21 2.31
CA ARG A 162 -2.27 -3.47 3.41
C ARG A 162 -1.28 -2.33 3.60
N VAL A 163 -0.54 -2.35 4.70
CA VAL A 163 0.52 -1.39 5.01
C VAL A 163 1.87 -2.02 4.75
N GLU A 164 2.77 -1.27 4.13
CA GLU A 164 4.16 -1.67 3.91
C GLU A 164 5.08 -0.51 4.29
N VAL A 165 6.21 -0.80 4.92
CA VAL A 165 7.23 0.22 5.18
C VAL A 165 8.07 0.36 3.93
N LEU A 166 8.18 1.58 3.40
CA LEU A 166 9.11 1.93 2.33
C LEU A 166 10.34 2.66 2.86
N GLY A 167 10.24 3.22 4.07
CA GLY A 167 11.34 3.82 4.80
C GLY A 167 12.52 2.87 5.06
N GLU A 168 13.74 3.25 4.65
CA GLU A 168 14.95 2.47 4.86
C GLU A 168 15.59 2.78 6.22
N LYS A 169 15.99 1.74 6.96
CA LYS A 169 17.02 1.92 7.98
C LYS A 169 18.33 2.10 7.22
N SER A 170 18.94 3.28 7.29
CA SER A 170 20.33 3.46 6.88
C SER A 170 21.11 2.27 7.44
N ARG A 171 21.65 1.41 6.57
CA ARG A 171 22.55 0.36 7.01
C ARG A 171 23.75 1.08 7.59
N GLU A 172 23.82 1.21 8.90
CA GLU A 172 25.05 1.56 9.57
C GLU A 172 26.02 0.41 9.27
N ASN A 173 27.05 0.73 8.50
CA ASN A 173 28.12 -0.16 8.11
C ASN A 173 28.66 -0.85 9.38
N ARG A 174 28.47 -2.17 9.48
CA ARG A 174 29.20 -3.00 10.44
C ARG A 174 30.54 -3.39 9.85
#